data_AF-A0A0D0FZW4-F1
#
_entry.id   AF-A0A0D0FZW4-F1
#
_cell.length_a   1.000
_cell.length_b   1.000
_cell.length_c   1.000
_cell.angle_alpha   90.00
_cell.angle_beta   90.00
_cell.angle_gamma   90.00
#
_symmetry.space_group_name_H-M   'P 1'
#
loop_
_entity.id
_entity.type
_entity.pdbx_description
1 polymer ?
#
loop_
_entity_poly.entity_id
_entity_poly.type
_entity_poly.pdbx_seq_one_letter_code
_entity_poly.pdbx_strand_id
1 'polypeptide(L)'
;MKNKYIIAFAALAISFSGCTKLDEKLNGQIGNGGINAGNVPALLNASYTAMRNPYQGPWGWWSLQEFPSDEAIVPTRAGDWDDNGAWRALHLHRWAADHSRISDTFRDLNSVSYAATIVLNFNPTPLQAAQARFVRAFAQFSILDGWGQVPYREPGEDVSLPSKVRTAKDEIDYLIAELTAIIPILTDAPNYNANKDAAKMLLMKCYLNKGAFLNRTAPSFDAADMAKVITLADEIINTGKYQLTAKYYDNFAPANDKLSKENIFTSQNIGGSDAGAVKDMWVPPLHYNQNPNGYNGFSTLSDFYKKFEAADQRIGGAYAGMTNVSGVKVGFLVGQQYDQTGALLKDRRGNNLIFTPEVSIIERDPNHLEVAGIRVIKYPIDYVNASTNKAENDWVYYRYSDVLLMKAEAQLRTGLGSAALTIVNGLRTVRGASLFGSLTLDNLLDERGREFFWEGVRRQDLIRFGKFLTPWQEKPTDDPKYLVFPIPDNQLTNPNYVQNAGY
;
A
#
# COMPACT_ATOMS: atom_id res chain seq x y z
N MET A 1 42.88 3.09 74.63
CA MET A 1 41.87 2.43 73.79
C MET A 1 41.51 3.36 72.63
N LYS A 2 42.36 3.72 71.65
CA LYS A 2 43.20 2.94 70.72
C LYS A 2 42.48 1.70 70.18
N ASN A 3 42.15 1.74 68.88
CA ASN A 3 41.76 0.63 68.00
C ASN A 3 40.29 0.23 67.84
N LYS A 4 39.32 1.15 67.63
CA LYS A 4 38.02 0.76 67.02
C LYS A 4 37.37 1.70 66.00
N TYR A 5 37.90 2.90 65.74
CA TYR A 5 37.28 3.85 64.78
C TYR A 5 38.08 4.14 63.50
N ILE A 6 39.20 3.44 63.27
CA ILE A 6 40.02 3.59 62.04
C ILE A 6 39.71 2.49 60.99
N ILE A 7 38.91 1.48 61.32
CA ILE A 7 38.55 0.39 60.39
C ILE A 7 37.23 0.67 59.65
N ALA A 8 36.37 1.57 60.16
CA ALA A 8 35.11 1.92 59.51
C ALA A 8 35.21 3.03 58.44
N PHE A 9 36.33 3.76 58.38
CA PHE A 9 36.56 4.81 57.37
C PHE A 9 37.52 4.41 56.24
N ALA A 10 38.20 3.26 56.36
CA ALA A 10 39.01 2.67 55.29
C ALA A 10 38.23 1.69 54.40
N ALA A 11 37.04 1.27 54.82
CA ALA A 11 36.15 0.40 54.03
C ALA A 11 35.12 1.19 53.17
N LEU A 12 35.07 2.52 53.29
CA LEU A 12 34.16 3.38 52.51
C LEU A 12 34.90 4.29 51.50
N ALA A 13 36.23 4.16 51.38
CA ALA A 13 37.07 4.95 50.47
C ALA A 13 37.79 4.12 49.39
N ILE A 14 37.43 2.85 49.21
CA ILE A 14 37.92 1.97 48.12
C ILE A 14 36.71 1.44 47.32
N SER A 15 35.91 2.35 46.78
CA SER A 15 34.90 2.00 45.76
C SER A 15 34.89 2.98 44.58
N PHE A 16 35.91 3.84 44.47
CA PHE A 16 36.07 4.80 43.38
C PHE A 16 37.44 4.65 42.70
N SER A 17 37.74 3.46 42.18
CA SER A 17 38.75 3.24 41.13
C SER A 17 38.65 1.80 40.63
N GLY A 18 38.09 1.60 39.45
CA GLY A 18 38.11 0.30 38.78
C GLY A 18 37.01 0.15 37.73
N CYS A 19 37.42 0.07 36.46
CA CYS A 19 36.60 -0.12 35.26
C CYS A 19 35.90 1.13 34.69
N THR A 20 36.68 2.19 34.42
CA THR A 20 36.45 3.03 33.23
C THR A 20 36.76 2.20 31.98
N LYS A 21 35.78 1.43 31.53
CA LYS A 21 35.60 0.90 30.16
C LYS A 21 34.33 0.05 30.19
N LEU A 22 33.20 0.73 30.07
CA LEU A 22 31.98 0.07 29.64
C LEU A 22 32.16 -0.15 28.13
N ASP A 23 32.66 -1.33 27.73
CA ASP A 23 32.48 -1.80 26.35
C ASP A 23 31.01 -2.24 26.24
N GLU A 24 30.14 -1.23 26.15
CA GLU A 24 28.74 -1.43 25.87
C GLU A 24 28.65 -1.96 24.44
N LYS A 25 28.52 -3.29 24.31
CA LYS A 25 28.13 -3.90 23.05
C LYS A 25 26.69 -3.46 22.78
N LEU A 26 26.56 -2.35 22.07
CA LEU A 26 25.33 -1.92 21.39
C LEU A 26 24.90 -3.03 20.42
N ASN A 27 24.25 -4.08 20.91
CA ASN A 27 23.64 -5.14 20.11
C ASN A 27 22.32 -4.66 19.46
N GLY A 28 22.31 -3.43 18.95
CA GLY A 28 21.11 -2.80 18.37
C GLY A 28 21.40 -1.71 17.34
N GLN A 29 22.67 -1.39 17.08
CA GLN A 29 23.06 -0.60 15.93
C GLN A 29 23.88 -1.49 15.00
N ILE A 30 23.43 -1.67 13.76
CA ILE A 30 24.28 -2.16 12.68
C ILE A 30 25.27 -1.03 12.37
N GLY A 31 26.27 -0.89 13.23
CA GLY A 31 27.52 -0.24 12.85
C GLY A 31 28.22 -1.08 11.80
N ASN A 32 29.07 -0.45 10.99
CA ASN A 32 29.84 -1.03 9.88
C ASN A 32 30.80 -2.20 10.25
N GLY A 33 30.63 -2.86 11.41
CA GLY A 33 31.36 -4.05 11.81
C GLY A 33 30.40 -5.20 12.10
N GLY A 34 30.20 -6.09 11.11
CA GLY A 34 29.61 -7.40 11.38
C GLY A 34 28.64 -7.97 10.35
N ILE A 35 28.36 -7.31 9.23
CA ILE A 35 27.80 -8.02 8.07
C ILE A 35 29.00 -8.58 7.31
N ASN A 36 29.19 -9.89 7.38
CA ASN A 36 30.13 -10.56 6.50
C ASN A 36 29.84 -10.10 5.07
N ALA A 37 30.87 -9.57 4.39
CA ALA A 37 30.80 -9.10 3.00
C ALA A 37 30.37 -10.18 1.98
N GLY A 38 30.00 -11.39 2.42
CA GLY A 38 29.77 -12.57 1.60
C GLY A 38 28.31 -13.01 1.41
N ASN A 39 27.28 -12.29 1.88
CA ASN A 39 25.89 -12.73 1.67
C ASN A 39 24.95 -11.66 1.08
N VAL A 40 25.31 -11.15 -0.10
CA VAL A 40 24.42 -10.33 -0.94
C VAL A 40 23.03 -10.95 -1.12
N PRO A 41 22.86 -12.27 -1.39
CA PRO A 41 21.52 -12.87 -1.48
C PRO A 41 20.65 -12.62 -0.24
N ALA A 42 21.19 -12.76 0.96
CA ALA A 42 20.43 -12.53 2.19
C ALA A 42 20.08 -11.05 2.39
N LEU A 43 20.99 -10.12 2.06
CA LEU A 43 20.71 -8.69 2.11
C LEU A 43 19.61 -8.30 1.10
N LEU A 44 19.66 -8.87 -0.10
CA LEU A 44 18.64 -8.66 -1.11
C LEU A 44 17.29 -9.21 -0.65
N ASN A 45 17.25 -10.42 -0.10
CA ASN A 45 16.03 -10.98 0.48
C ASN A 45 15.48 -10.09 1.60
N ALA A 46 16.34 -9.60 2.49
CA ALA A 46 15.95 -8.66 3.56
C ALA A 46 15.35 -7.36 3.00
N SER A 47 15.81 -6.87 1.84
CA SER A 47 15.21 -5.70 1.19
C SER A 47 13.78 -5.96 0.69
N TYR A 48 13.50 -7.16 0.15
CA TYR A 48 12.13 -7.57 -0.19
C TYR A 48 11.26 -7.75 1.06
N THR A 49 11.80 -8.37 2.11
CA THR A 49 11.09 -8.50 3.39
C THR A 49 10.75 -7.13 3.99
N ALA A 50 11.66 -6.14 3.88
CA ALA A 50 11.42 -4.79 4.35
C ALA A 50 10.23 -4.10 3.65
N MET A 51 9.89 -4.50 2.41
CA MET A 51 8.70 -3.97 1.72
C MET A 51 7.39 -4.34 2.42
N ARG A 52 7.34 -5.44 3.17
CA ARG A 52 6.09 -5.92 3.79
C ARG A 52 5.51 -4.89 4.76
N ASN A 53 6.32 -4.26 5.61
CA ASN A 53 5.81 -3.35 6.63
C ASN A 53 5.11 -2.09 6.06
N PRO A 54 5.71 -1.31 5.14
CA PRO A 54 5.02 -0.16 4.58
C PRO A 54 3.89 -0.52 3.61
N TYR A 55 3.94 -1.67 2.91
CA TYR A 55 2.98 -1.94 1.84
C TYR A 55 1.92 -2.99 2.15
N GLN A 56 2.25 -4.03 2.90
CA GLN A 56 1.38 -5.19 3.08
C GLN A 56 0.44 -5.00 4.27
N GLY A 57 -0.86 -5.01 4.00
CA GLY A 57 -1.88 -4.72 5.00
C GLY A 57 -2.24 -3.22 5.07
N PRO A 58 -3.23 -2.86 5.89
CA PRO A 58 -3.90 -1.57 5.74
C PRO A 58 -3.36 -0.47 6.65
N TRP A 59 -2.16 -0.62 7.21
CA TRP A 59 -1.66 0.28 8.25
C TRP A 59 -0.67 1.34 7.74
N GLY A 60 0.11 1.00 6.72
CA GLY A 60 1.15 1.86 6.14
C GLY A 60 0.65 2.61 4.90
N TRP A 61 1.36 2.43 3.79
CA TRP A 61 1.11 3.06 2.50
C TRP A 61 -0.32 2.89 2.00
N TRP A 62 -0.89 1.69 2.13
CA TRP A 62 -2.28 1.42 1.77
C TRP A 62 -3.24 2.40 2.46
N SER A 63 -3.05 2.65 3.76
CA SER A 63 -3.91 3.55 4.54
C SER A 63 -3.87 4.99 4.00
N LEU A 64 -2.69 5.45 3.61
CA LEU A 64 -2.47 6.80 3.07
C LEU A 64 -3.00 6.92 1.64
N GLN A 65 -3.17 5.82 0.93
CA GLN A 65 -3.71 5.80 -0.42
C GLN A 65 -5.22 5.59 -0.47
N GLU A 66 -5.83 5.04 0.58
CA GLU A 66 -7.26 4.72 0.61
C GLU A 66 -8.09 5.63 1.53
N PHE A 67 -7.69 5.84 2.79
CA PHE A 67 -8.53 6.61 3.71
C PHE A 67 -8.66 8.10 3.37
N PRO A 68 -7.65 8.76 2.78
CA PRO A 68 -7.79 10.09 2.21
C PRO A 68 -8.56 10.13 0.88
N SER A 69 -9.34 9.12 0.49
CA SER A 69 -10.03 9.06 -0.81
C SER A 69 -11.55 8.93 -0.68
N ASP A 70 -12.25 8.88 -1.81
CA ASP A 70 -13.71 8.65 -1.90
C ASP A 70 -14.11 7.19 -1.64
N GLU A 71 -13.18 6.32 -1.24
CA GLU A 71 -13.37 4.88 -1.25
C GLU A 71 -13.51 4.24 0.14
N ALA A 72 -12.62 4.59 1.08
CA ALA A 72 -12.52 3.93 2.38
C ALA A 72 -12.75 4.90 3.54
N ILE A 73 -13.32 4.38 4.61
CA ILE A 73 -13.60 5.12 5.84
C ILE A 73 -13.35 4.24 7.06
N VAL A 74 -12.79 4.85 8.11
CA VAL A 74 -12.77 4.27 9.45
C VAL A 74 -13.68 5.12 10.33
N PRO A 75 -14.95 4.71 10.53
CA PRO A 75 -15.84 5.46 11.39
C PRO A 75 -15.42 5.29 12.85
N THR A 76 -15.44 6.38 13.61
CA THR A 76 -15.36 6.30 15.07
C THR A 76 -16.65 5.70 15.59
N ARG A 77 -16.58 4.61 16.36
CA ARG A 77 -17.75 3.88 16.86
C ARG A 77 -17.77 3.94 18.37
N ALA A 78 -18.55 4.87 18.92
CA ALA A 78 -18.49 5.25 20.33
C ALA A 78 -17.05 5.60 20.76
N GLY A 79 -16.41 4.77 21.60
CA GLY A 79 -15.02 4.97 22.04
C GLY A 79 -13.97 4.25 21.18
N ASP A 80 -14.39 3.36 20.28
CA ASP A 80 -13.49 2.58 19.43
C ASP A 80 -13.20 3.32 18.12
N TRP A 81 -12.03 3.05 17.53
CA TRP A 81 -11.61 3.56 16.21
C TRP A 81 -11.49 5.09 16.11
N ASP A 82 -11.48 5.81 17.23
CA ASP A 82 -11.15 7.22 17.25
C ASP A 82 -9.66 7.46 16.98
N ASP A 83 -8.79 6.69 17.65
CA ASP A 83 -7.32 6.81 17.63
C ASP A 83 -6.83 8.26 17.74
N ASN A 84 -7.40 9.00 18.71
CA ASN A 84 -7.16 10.43 18.90
C ASN A 84 -7.45 11.27 17.64
N GLY A 85 -8.45 10.86 16.88
CA GLY A 85 -8.85 11.46 15.61
C GLY A 85 -7.97 11.17 14.41
N ALA A 86 -6.95 10.30 14.49
CA ALA A 86 -6.01 10.07 13.39
C ALA A 86 -6.70 9.61 12.10
N TRP A 87 -7.63 8.65 12.18
CA TRP A 87 -8.36 8.19 11.01
C TRP A 87 -9.25 9.26 10.39
N ARG A 88 -9.91 10.06 11.24
CA ARG A 88 -10.72 11.17 10.79
C ARG A 88 -9.87 12.25 10.15
N ALA A 89 -8.66 12.50 10.67
CA ALA A 89 -7.74 13.46 10.07
C ALA A 89 -7.36 13.05 8.65
N LEU A 90 -7.11 11.75 8.41
CA LEU A 90 -6.89 11.22 7.05
C LEU A 90 -8.14 11.37 6.16
N HIS A 91 -9.32 10.97 6.63
CA HIS A 91 -10.52 11.00 5.80
C HIS A 91 -11.01 12.42 5.48
N LEU A 92 -10.99 13.31 6.48
CA LEU A 92 -11.48 14.68 6.38
C LEU A 92 -10.44 15.66 5.82
N HIS A 93 -9.24 15.16 5.51
CA HIS A 93 -8.08 15.97 5.10
C HIS A 93 -7.79 17.09 6.10
N ARG A 94 -7.45 16.67 7.32
CA ARG A 94 -7.10 17.55 8.45
C ARG A 94 -5.81 17.16 9.15
N TRP A 95 -4.95 16.39 8.47
CA TRP A 95 -3.65 16.01 9.01
C TRP A 95 -2.69 17.21 9.08
N ALA A 96 -1.69 17.09 9.94
CA ALA A 96 -0.58 18.02 10.10
C ALA A 96 0.76 17.25 10.07
N ALA A 97 1.88 17.97 10.17
CA ALA A 97 3.23 17.40 10.06
C ALA A 97 3.62 16.44 11.19
N ASP A 98 2.88 16.45 12.30
CA ASP A 98 3.02 15.57 13.46
C ASP A 98 2.16 14.29 13.37
N HIS A 99 1.42 14.09 12.26
CA HIS A 99 0.54 12.93 12.12
C HIS A 99 1.34 11.62 12.07
N SER A 100 1.26 10.83 13.16
CA SER A 100 2.07 9.64 13.39
C SER A 100 2.10 8.69 12.19
N ARG A 101 0.93 8.36 11.63
CA ARG A 101 0.83 7.40 10.51
C ARG A 101 1.51 7.88 9.22
N ILE A 102 1.52 9.19 8.98
CA ILE A 102 2.25 9.80 7.86
C ILE A 102 3.75 9.67 8.13
N SER A 103 4.19 10.03 9.35
CA SER A 103 5.60 9.93 9.74
C SER A 103 6.14 8.49 9.75
N ASP A 104 5.35 7.52 10.22
CA ASP A 104 5.70 6.11 10.27
C ASP A 104 5.83 5.54 8.86
N THR A 105 4.86 5.81 7.99
CA THR A 105 4.90 5.35 6.59
C THR A 105 6.09 5.96 5.86
N PHE A 106 6.38 7.25 6.07
CA PHE A 106 7.56 7.90 5.50
C PHE A 106 8.85 7.19 5.94
N ARG A 107 9.02 6.95 7.24
CA ARG A 107 10.18 6.23 7.81
C ARG A 107 10.31 4.83 7.22
N ASP A 108 9.21 4.10 7.12
CA ASP A 108 9.23 2.70 6.71
C ASP A 108 9.55 2.55 5.22
N LEU A 109 9.03 3.44 4.37
CA LEU A 109 9.43 3.52 2.95
C LEU A 109 10.90 3.89 2.80
N ASN A 110 11.41 4.83 3.61
CA ASN A 110 12.82 5.18 3.62
C ASN A 110 13.71 4.01 4.04
N SER A 111 13.23 3.18 4.97
CA SER A 111 13.93 1.98 5.42
C SER A 111 14.07 0.95 4.29
N VAL A 112 13.06 0.81 3.41
CA VAL A 112 13.15 -0.03 2.20
C VAL A 112 14.20 0.52 1.23
N SER A 113 14.16 1.82 0.93
CA SER A 113 15.12 2.49 0.05
C SER A 113 16.56 2.33 0.55
N TYR A 114 16.76 2.48 1.87
CA TYR A 114 18.04 2.29 2.52
C TYR A 114 18.51 0.83 2.47
N ALA A 115 17.68 -0.13 2.86
CA ALA A 115 18.02 -1.56 2.82
C ALA A 115 18.46 -2.02 1.42
N ALA A 116 17.74 -1.57 0.39
CA ALA A 116 18.09 -1.83 -1.00
C ALA A 116 19.41 -1.15 -1.43
N THR A 117 19.68 0.06 -0.94
CA THR A 117 20.96 0.76 -1.20
C THR A 117 22.14 0.02 -0.56
N ILE A 118 21.96 -0.53 0.64
CA ILE A 118 23.00 -1.29 1.33
C ILE A 118 23.46 -2.52 0.55
N VAL A 119 22.55 -3.21 -0.18
CA VAL A 119 22.92 -4.33 -1.06
C VAL A 119 24.01 -3.94 -2.05
N LEU A 120 23.99 -2.71 -2.55
CA LEU A 120 24.93 -2.19 -3.55
C LEU A 120 26.35 -1.99 -3.00
N ASN A 121 26.53 -1.96 -1.68
CA ASN A 121 27.85 -1.81 -1.04
C ASN A 121 28.66 -3.11 -1.01
N PHE A 122 28.02 -4.26 -1.28
CA PHE A 122 28.61 -5.58 -1.04
C PHE A 122 28.92 -6.34 -2.35
N ASN A 123 29.25 -5.63 -3.43
CA ASN A 123 29.62 -6.21 -4.73
C ASN A 123 28.58 -7.21 -5.29
N PRO A 124 27.29 -6.82 -5.41
CA PRO A 124 26.27 -7.69 -5.98
C PRO A 124 26.58 -8.07 -7.43
N THR A 125 26.10 -9.24 -7.86
CA THR A 125 26.04 -9.56 -9.30
C THR A 125 25.17 -8.53 -10.04
N PRO A 126 25.31 -8.37 -11.38
CA PRO A 126 24.48 -7.44 -12.14
C PRO A 126 22.98 -7.62 -11.93
N LEU A 127 22.50 -8.87 -11.86
CA LEU A 127 21.10 -9.17 -11.59
C LEU A 127 20.68 -8.76 -10.17
N GLN A 128 21.47 -9.10 -9.15
CA GLN A 128 21.19 -8.69 -7.76
C GLN A 128 21.19 -7.16 -7.60
N ALA A 129 22.10 -6.46 -8.29
CA ALA A 129 22.16 -5.01 -8.31
C ALA A 129 20.90 -4.42 -8.98
N ALA A 130 20.46 -4.99 -10.11
CA ALA A 130 19.25 -4.57 -10.80
C ALA A 130 17.99 -4.78 -9.93
N GLN A 131 17.89 -5.92 -9.23
CA GLN A 131 16.79 -6.20 -8.30
C GLN A 131 16.78 -5.24 -7.11
N ALA A 132 17.94 -4.98 -6.49
CA ALA A 132 18.05 -4.00 -5.41
C ALA A 132 17.66 -2.58 -5.88
N ARG A 133 18.14 -2.15 -7.05
CA ARG A 133 17.78 -0.86 -7.65
C ARG A 133 16.28 -0.76 -7.95
N PHE A 134 15.63 -1.84 -8.39
CA PHE A 134 14.17 -1.86 -8.53
C PHE A 134 13.45 -1.67 -7.19
N VAL A 135 13.83 -2.41 -6.14
CA VAL A 135 13.21 -2.28 -4.80
C VAL A 135 13.37 -0.85 -4.26
N ARG A 136 14.56 -0.26 -4.45
CA ARG A 136 14.83 1.14 -4.11
C ARG A 136 13.92 2.09 -4.89
N ALA A 137 13.85 1.96 -6.22
CA ALA A 137 13.02 2.78 -7.08
C ALA A 137 11.52 2.65 -6.74
N PHE A 138 11.06 1.45 -6.37
CA PHE A 138 9.69 1.20 -5.94
C PHE A 138 9.35 1.98 -4.66
N ALA A 139 10.23 1.94 -3.65
CA ALA A 139 10.07 2.74 -2.43
C ALA A 139 10.12 4.24 -2.71
N GLN A 140 11.09 4.69 -3.50
CA GLN A 140 11.28 6.09 -3.83
C GLN A 140 10.13 6.68 -4.66
N PHE A 141 9.52 5.89 -5.56
CA PHE A 141 8.30 6.28 -6.26
C PHE A 141 7.15 6.58 -5.29
N SER A 142 6.93 5.73 -4.28
CA SER A 142 5.91 5.96 -3.25
C SER A 142 6.24 7.19 -2.38
N ILE A 143 7.52 7.39 -2.05
CA ILE A 143 7.94 8.61 -1.32
C ILE A 143 7.68 9.86 -2.19
N LEU A 144 7.97 9.80 -3.49
CA LEU A 144 7.70 10.89 -4.42
C LEU A 144 6.19 11.20 -4.51
N ASP A 145 5.35 10.17 -4.61
CA ASP A 145 3.89 10.31 -4.65
C ASP A 145 3.34 10.98 -3.39
N GLY A 146 3.78 10.52 -2.22
CA GLY A 146 3.30 10.98 -0.92
C GLY A 146 3.80 12.38 -0.57
N TRP A 147 5.11 12.63 -0.68
CA TRP A 147 5.77 13.79 -0.07
C TRP A 147 6.41 14.76 -1.06
N GLY A 148 6.54 14.41 -2.34
CA GLY A 148 7.11 15.30 -3.37
C GLY A 148 8.61 15.61 -3.23
N GLN A 149 9.26 15.10 -2.17
CA GLN A 149 10.68 15.23 -1.88
C GLN A 149 11.20 13.88 -1.40
N VAL A 150 12.27 13.41 -2.02
CA VAL A 150 12.79 12.05 -1.78
C VAL A 150 14.21 12.12 -1.26
N PRO A 151 14.46 11.70 -0.01
CA PRO A 151 15.82 11.58 0.48
C PRO A 151 16.53 10.42 -0.19
N TYR A 152 17.84 10.56 -0.34
CA TYR A 152 18.66 9.49 -0.90
C TYR A 152 20.09 9.59 -0.40
N ARG A 153 20.78 8.46 -0.54
CA ARG A 153 22.22 8.32 -0.36
C ARG A 153 22.78 7.47 -1.48
N GLU A 154 24.00 7.77 -1.87
CA GLU A 154 24.76 6.88 -2.73
C GLU A 154 25.28 5.68 -1.92
N PRO A 155 25.54 4.53 -2.58
CA PRO A 155 26.21 3.40 -1.95
C PRO A 155 27.50 3.82 -1.22
N GLY A 156 27.61 3.47 0.06
CA GLY A 156 28.77 3.76 0.91
C GLY A 156 28.84 5.17 1.50
N GLU A 157 27.84 6.04 1.26
CA GLU A 157 27.82 7.39 1.81
C GLU A 157 27.70 7.39 3.35
N ASP A 158 28.37 8.35 4.01
CA ASP A 158 28.39 8.47 5.47
C ASP A 158 26.98 8.79 6.01
N VAL A 159 26.46 7.90 6.85
CA VAL A 159 25.12 8.00 7.45
C VAL A 159 25.03 9.05 8.56
N SER A 160 26.16 9.55 9.06
CA SER A 160 26.21 10.61 10.07
C SER A 160 25.95 12.01 9.50
N LEU A 161 26.14 12.20 8.19
CA LEU A 161 25.84 13.44 7.48
C LEU A 161 24.37 13.49 7.10
N PRO A 162 23.70 14.65 7.03
CA PRO A 162 22.33 14.74 6.54
C PRO A 162 22.17 14.14 5.13
N SER A 163 21.09 13.39 4.88
CA SER A 163 20.85 12.83 3.55
C SER A 163 20.59 13.94 2.54
N LYS A 164 20.99 13.72 1.29
CA LYS A 164 20.54 14.57 0.17
C LYS A 164 19.04 14.36 -0.06
N VAL A 165 18.40 15.33 -0.71
CA VAL A 165 16.97 15.30 -1.04
C VAL A 165 16.80 15.70 -2.50
N ARG A 166 16.12 14.88 -3.29
CA ARG A 166 15.74 15.23 -4.67
C ARG A 166 14.40 15.94 -4.67
N THR A 167 14.29 16.93 -5.56
CA THR A 167 13.00 17.53 -5.91
C THR A 167 12.13 16.53 -6.66
N ALA A 168 10.84 16.79 -6.77
CA ALA A 168 9.94 15.95 -7.57
C ALA A 168 10.41 15.76 -9.02
N LYS A 169 10.97 16.82 -9.62
CA LYS A 169 11.49 16.78 -10.99
C LYS A 169 12.73 15.91 -11.09
N ASP A 170 13.71 16.10 -10.20
CA ASP A 170 14.97 15.35 -10.26
C ASP A 170 14.75 13.88 -9.93
N GLU A 171 13.82 13.59 -9.01
CA GLU A 171 13.47 12.21 -8.66
C GLU A 171 12.75 11.49 -9.80
N ILE A 172 11.75 12.11 -10.45
CA ILE A 172 11.05 11.41 -11.54
C ILE A 172 11.98 11.15 -12.73
N ASP A 173 12.89 12.08 -13.04
CA ASP A 173 13.90 11.89 -14.08
C ASP A 173 14.89 10.77 -13.68
N TYR A 174 15.30 10.72 -12.41
CA TYR A 174 16.14 9.64 -11.87
C TYR A 174 15.47 8.27 -11.97
N LEU A 175 14.21 8.14 -11.54
CA LEU A 175 13.46 6.88 -11.57
C LEU A 175 13.32 6.36 -13.00
N ILE A 176 12.99 7.23 -13.97
CA ILE A 176 12.90 6.86 -15.38
C ILE A 176 14.23 6.32 -15.90
N ALA A 177 15.35 6.98 -15.58
CA ALA A 177 16.68 6.56 -15.99
C ALA A 177 17.09 5.22 -15.34
N GLU A 178 16.89 5.07 -14.03
CA GLU A 178 17.19 3.84 -13.29
C GLU A 178 16.41 2.64 -13.86
N LEU A 179 15.09 2.77 -14.02
CA LEU A 179 14.22 1.71 -14.50
C LEU A 179 14.59 1.29 -15.93
N THR A 180 14.81 2.27 -16.81
CA THR A 180 15.27 2.01 -18.19
C THR A 180 16.58 1.23 -18.21
N ALA A 181 17.52 1.54 -17.31
CA ALA A 181 18.81 0.86 -17.25
C ALA A 181 18.72 -0.57 -16.69
N ILE A 182 17.81 -0.87 -15.77
CA ILE A 182 17.72 -2.20 -15.14
C ILE A 182 16.82 -3.18 -15.90
N ILE A 183 15.82 -2.71 -16.66
CA ILE A 183 14.91 -3.56 -17.45
C ILE A 183 15.66 -4.62 -18.29
N PRO A 184 16.72 -4.32 -19.06
CA PRO A 184 17.41 -5.34 -19.87
C PRO A 184 18.20 -6.37 -19.03
N ILE A 185 18.46 -6.09 -17.75
CA ILE A 185 19.25 -6.95 -16.85
C ILE A 185 18.36 -7.92 -16.07
N LEU A 186 17.14 -7.50 -15.73
CA LEU A 186 16.20 -8.28 -14.94
C LEU A 186 15.76 -9.55 -15.66
N THR A 187 15.35 -10.57 -14.89
CA THR A 187 14.76 -11.80 -15.41
C THR A 187 13.27 -11.65 -15.68
N ASP A 188 12.68 -12.63 -16.35
CA ASP A 188 11.24 -12.66 -16.65
C ASP A 188 10.38 -13.22 -15.50
N ALA A 189 11.01 -13.92 -14.55
CA ALA A 189 10.37 -14.67 -13.46
C ALA A 189 11.36 -14.84 -12.29
N PRO A 190 10.91 -15.28 -11.10
CA PRO A 190 9.51 -15.39 -10.67
C PRO A 190 8.86 -14.01 -10.44
N ASN A 191 7.53 -13.98 -10.27
CA ASN A 191 6.76 -12.73 -10.05
C ASN A 191 6.95 -12.14 -8.63
N TYR A 192 7.50 -12.87 -7.67
CA TYR A 192 7.85 -12.33 -6.35
C TYR A 192 9.26 -11.74 -6.26
N ASN A 193 10.04 -11.84 -7.35
CA ASN A 193 11.27 -11.10 -7.53
C ASN A 193 11.02 -9.97 -8.55
N ALA A 194 11.78 -8.88 -8.41
CA ALA A 194 11.85 -7.86 -9.44
C ALA A 194 12.21 -8.52 -10.78
N ASN A 195 11.32 -8.31 -11.75
CA ASN A 195 11.37 -8.88 -13.08
C ASN A 195 11.14 -7.79 -14.13
N LYS A 196 11.39 -8.09 -15.41
CA LYS A 196 11.29 -7.09 -16.49
C LYS A 196 9.93 -6.42 -16.54
N ASP A 197 8.86 -7.20 -16.42
CA ASP A 197 7.49 -6.70 -16.57
C ASP A 197 7.08 -5.86 -15.35
N ALA A 198 7.55 -6.20 -14.14
CA ALA A 198 7.42 -5.36 -12.95
C ALA A 198 8.14 -4.00 -13.09
N ALA A 199 9.36 -3.99 -13.64
CA ALA A 199 10.11 -2.77 -13.88
C ALA A 199 9.48 -1.91 -14.98
N LYS A 200 8.98 -2.52 -16.06
CA LYS A 200 8.19 -1.81 -17.08
C LYS A 200 6.93 -1.21 -16.50
N MET A 201 6.24 -1.92 -15.62
CA MET A 201 5.02 -1.44 -14.97
C MET A 201 5.31 -0.20 -14.09
N LEU A 202 6.36 -0.25 -13.26
CA LEU A 202 6.78 0.93 -12.49
C LEU A 202 7.22 2.09 -13.40
N LEU A 203 7.86 1.80 -14.54
CA LEU A 203 8.24 2.81 -15.52
C LEU A 203 7.00 3.44 -16.20
N MET A 204 5.97 2.65 -16.52
CA MET A 204 4.68 3.15 -16.98
C MET A 204 4.07 4.10 -15.93
N LYS A 205 4.08 3.71 -14.65
CA LYS A 205 3.60 4.58 -13.56
C LYS A 205 4.39 5.89 -13.47
N CYS A 206 5.70 5.85 -13.68
CA CYS A 206 6.53 7.06 -13.71
C CYS A 206 6.08 8.02 -14.83
N TYR A 207 5.98 7.54 -16.07
CA TYR A 207 5.53 8.37 -17.20
C TYR A 207 4.09 8.87 -17.03
N LEU A 208 3.18 8.00 -16.59
CA LEU A 208 1.77 8.36 -16.45
C LEU A 208 1.52 9.40 -15.35
N ASN A 209 2.26 9.35 -14.24
CA ASN A 209 2.09 10.27 -13.12
C ASN A 209 3.03 11.48 -13.17
N LYS A 210 3.98 11.55 -14.12
CA LYS A 210 5.03 12.59 -14.17
C LYS A 210 4.46 14.00 -14.05
N GLY A 211 3.49 14.37 -14.90
CA GLY A 211 2.92 15.70 -14.86
C GLY A 211 2.11 15.99 -13.58
N ALA A 212 1.49 14.97 -12.97
CA ALA A 212 0.85 15.11 -11.67
C ALA A 212 1.88 15.35 -10.55
N PHE A 213 3.05 14.70 -10.60
CA PHE A 213 4.12 14.95 -9.62
C PHE A 213 4.75 16.34 -9.76
N LEU A 214 4.85 16.85 -10.98
CA LEU A 214 5.36 18.20 -11.25
C LEU A 214 4.34 19.29 -10.92
N ASN A 215 3.05 19.03 -11.12
CA ASN A 215 1.96 19.92 -10.75
C ASN A 215 0.71 19.15 -10.34
N ARG A 216 0.50 19.00 -9.03
CA ARG A 216 -0.65 18.27 -8.47
C ARG A 216 -1.97 19.04 -8.59
N THR A 217 -1.91 20.37 -8.64
CA THR A 217 -3.12 21.22 -8.73
C THR A 217 -3.71 21.25 -10.13
N ALA A 218 -2.86 21.11 -11.15
CA ALA A 218 -3.24 21.03 -12.55
C ALA A 218 -2.35 20.01 -13.29
N PRO A 219 -2.61 18.70 -13.11
CA PRO A 219 -1.84 17.66 -13.78
C PRO A 219 -1.87 17.81 -15.31
N SER A 220 -0.69 17.75 -15.94
CA SER A 220 -0.53 17.74 -17.39
C SER A 220 -0.07 16.37 -17.89
N PHE A 221 -0.32 16.06 -19.17
CA PHE A 221 0.02 14.77 -19.75
C PHE A 221 0.71 14.98 -21.09
N ASP A 222 2.03 14.90 -21.09
CA ASP A 222 2.82 15.05 -22.31
C ASP A 222 2.56 13.88 -23.28
N ALA A 223 2.39 14.20 -24.56
CA ALA A 223 2.04 13.20 -25.56
C ALA A 223 3.16 12.17 -25.77
N ALA A 224 4.44 12.55 -25.62
CA ALA A 224 5.56 11.62 -25.72
C ALA A 224 5.63 10.70 -24.50
N ASP A 225 5.35 11.21 -23.31
CA ASP A 225 5.25 10.37 -22.10
C ASP A 225 4.08 9.38 -22.22
N MET A 226 2.91 9.80 -22.71
CA MET A 226 1.78 8.89 -22.96
C MET A 226 2.12 7.83 -24.03
N ALA A 227 2.85 8.20 -25.08
CA ALA A 227 3.35 7.24 -26.06
C ALA A 227 4.29 6.20 -25.41
N LYS A 228 5.13 6.58 -24.45
CA LYS A 228 5.96 5.64 -23.68
C LYS A 228 5.11 4.67 -22.85
N VAL A 229 4.05 5.16 -22.20
CA VAL A 229 3.10 4.29 -21.46
C VAL A 229 2.47 3.27 -22.40
N ILE A 230 2.00 3.68 -23.58
CA ILE A 230 1.39 2.78 -24.57
C ILE A 230 2.39 1.73 -25.05
N THR A 231 3.60 2.13 -25.44
CA THR A 231 4.64 1.21 -25.92
C THR A 231 5.02 0.17 -24.85
N LEU A 232 5.25 0.61 -23.60
CA LEU A 232 5.58 -0.31 -22.51
C LEU A 232 4.42 -1.27 -22.20
N ALA A 233 3.18 -0.78 -22.26
CA ALA A 233 2.02 -1.63 -22.10
C ALA A 233 1.94 -2.68 -23.21
N ASP A 234 2.15 -2.28 -24.46
CA ASP A 234 2.18 -3.19 -25.60
C ASP A 234 3.27 -4.24 -25.46
N GLU A 235 4.46 -3.88 -24.99
CA GLU A 235 5.51 -4.86 -24.71
C GLU A 235 5.07 -5.91 -23.69
N ILE A 236 4.38 -5.53 -22.61
CA ILE A 236 3.87 -6.48 -21.60
C ILE A 236 2.73 -7.33 -22.18
N ILE A 237 1.77 -6.71 -22.87
CA ILE A 237 0.62 -7.39 -23.48
C ILE A 237 1.10 -8.44 -24.50
N ASN A 238 2.07 -8.07 -25.35
CA ASN A 238 2.59 -8.92 -26.43
C ASN A 238 3.45 -10.08 -25.92
N THR A 239 3.81 -10.12 -24.63
CA THR A 239 4.44 -11.33 -24.06
C THR A 239 3.50 -12.53 -24.07
N GLY A 240 2.18 -12.31 -24.07
CA GLY A 240 1.17 -13.37 -23.94
C GLY A 240 1.17 -14.09 -22.58
N LYS A 241 1.96 -13.61 -21.60
CA LYS A 241 2.10 -14.25 -20.28
C LYS A 241 0.90 -14.02 -19.36
N TYR A 242 0.20 -12.91 -19.55
CA TYR A 242 -0.84 -12.44 -18.64
C TYR A 242 -2.19 -12.37 -19.34
N GLN A 243 -3.25 -12.65 -18.59
CA GLN A 243 -4.63 -12.53 -19.02
C GLN A 243 -5.50 -12.15 -17.82
N LEU A 244 -6.63 -11.49 -18.07
CA LEU A 244 -7.60 -11.19 -17.01
C LEU A 244 -8.10 -12.51 -16.40
N THR A 245 -7.97 -12.65 -15.08
CA THR A 245 -8.43 -13.83 -14.35
C THR A 245 -9.94 -13.84 -14.38
N ALA A 246 -10.54 -14.98 -14.78
CA ALA A 246 -11.98 -15.09 -14.98
C ALA A 246 -12.75 -14.83 -13.68
N LYS A 247 -12.27 -15.37 -12.56
CA LYS A 247 -12.77 -15.10 -11.20
C LYS A 247 -11.92 -14.02 -10.57
N TYR A 248 -12.50 -12.85 -10.36
CA TYR A 248 -11.78 -11.67 -9.90
C TYR A 248 -11.01 -11.89 -8.58
N TYR A 249 -11.63 -12.59 -7.62
CA TYR A 249 -11.05 -12.82 -6.29
C TYR A 249 -9.92 -13.86 -6.26
N ASP A 250 -9.77 -14.68 -7.31
CA ASP A 250 -8.63 -15.60 -7.47
C ASP A 250 -7.29 -14.83 -7.55
N ASN A 251 -7.33 -13.54 -7.91
CA ASN A 251 -6.14 -12.66 -7.89
C ASN A 251 -5.58 -12.43 -6.48
N PHE A 252 -6.42 -12.57 -5.45
CA PHE A 252 -6.08 -12.22 -4.06
C PHE A 252 -6.20 -13.41 -3.10
N ALA A 253 -6.63 -14.57 -3.58
CA ALA A 253 -6.88 -15.78 -2.81
C ALA A 253 -5.61 -16.39 -2.20
N PRO A 254 -5.74 -17.29 -1.20
CA PRO A 254 -4.67 -18.23 -0.90
C PRO A 254 -4.25 -18.95 -2.18
N ALA A 255 -2.94 -19.11 -2.41
CA ALA A 255 -2.39 -19.62 -3.66
C ALA A 255 -2.75 -18.82 -4.93
N ASN A 256 -2.91 -17.50 -4.80
CA ASN A 256 -3.05 -16.58 -5.95
C ASN A 256 -1.84 -16.55 -6.87
N ASP A 257 -0.68 -17.08 -6.45
CA ASP A 257 0.47 -17.38 -7.31
C ASP A 257 0.15 -18.40 -8.42
N LYS A 258 -0.81 -19.31 -8.17
CA LYS A 258 -1.25 -20.35 -9.11
C LYS A 258 -2.58 -20.00 -9.78
N LEU A 259 -3.52 -19.46 -9.01
CA LEU A 259 -4.88 -19.17 -9.45
C LEU A 259 -4.94 -17.93 -10.35
N SER A 260 -4.22 -16.86 -9.99
CA SER A 260 -4.19 -15.65 -10.80
C SER A 260 -3.46 -15.88 -12.13
N LYS A 261 -3.94 -15.20 -13.17
CA LYS A 261 -3.24 -15.02 -14.44
C LYS A 261 -2.87 -13.55 -14.69
N GLU A 262 -3.10 -12.69 -13.69
CA GLU A 262 -2.85 -11.26 -13.77
C GLU A 262 -1.62 -10.81 -12.99
N ASN A 263 -1.19 -11.55 -11.95
CA ASN A 263 -0.16 -11.10 -11.01
C ASN A 263 1.23 -10.94 -11.67
N ILE A 264 1.69 -9.69 -11.82
CA ILE A 264 2.98 -9.31 -12.43
C ILE A 264 4.08 -9.22 -11.36
N PHE A 265 3.74 -8.62 -10.21
CA PHE A 265 4.67 -8.48 -9.10
C PHE A 265 3.94 -8.64 -7.76
N THR A 266 4.42 -9.55 -6.92
CA THR A 266 3.81 -9.85 -5.62
C THR A 266 4.85 -9.88 -4.48
N SER A 267 4.41 -9.72 -3.24
CA SER A 267 5.17 -10.17 -2.08
C SER A 267 4.74 -11.60 -1.77
N GLN A 268 5.68 -12.53 -1.94
CA GLN A 268 5.41 -13.93 -1.62
C GLN A 268 5.11 -14.09 -0.14
N ASN A 269 4.02 -14.81 0.16
CA ASN A 269 3.71 -15.30 1.48
C ASN A 269 3.65 -16.82 1.47
N ILE A 270 4.38 -17.45 2.39
CA ILE A 270 4.38 -18.89 2.58
C ILE A 270 3.48 -19.20 3.78
N GLY A 271 2.32 -19.80 3.49
CA GLY A 271 1.33 -20.17 4.50
C GLY A 271 1.95 -20.91 5.68
N GLY A 272 1.56 -20.52 6.90
CA GLY A 272 2.02 -21.14 8.14
C GLY A 272 3.47 -20.84 8.55
N SER A 273 4.28 -20.17 7.71
CA SER A 273 5.72 -20.01 7.97
C SER A 273 6.24 -18.58 7.80
N ASP A 274 6.10 -17.97 6.62
CA ASP A 274 6.64 -16.65 6.33
C ASP A 274 5.66 -15.78 5.54
N ALA A 275 4.92 -14.95 6.26
CA ALA A 275 3.99 -14.00 5.69
C ALA A 275 3.99 -12.70 6.51
N GLY A 276 3.69 -11.58 5.86
CA GLY A 276 3.36 -10.35 6.59
C GLY A 276 1.85 -10.20 6.83
N ALA A 277 1.38 -8.96 6.97
CA ALA A 277 0.13 -8.64 7.66
C ALA A 277 -1.14 -8.73 6.79
N VAL A 278 -1.22 -9.64 5.81
CA VAL A 278 -2.39 -9.74 4.91
C VAL A 278 -3.68 -10.02 5.67
N LYS A 279 -3.61 -10.73 6.80
CA LYS A 279 -4.77 -10.97 7.67
C LYS A 279 -5.48 -9.69 8.12
N ASP A 280 -4.73 -8.60 8.21
CA ASP A 280 -5.28 -7.31 8.63
C ASP A 280 -6.14 -6.68 7.53
N MET A 281 -6.29 -7.31 6.36
CA MET A 281 -7.28 -6.92 5.36
C MET A 281 -8.68 -7.44 5.61
N TRP A 282 -8.87 -8.41 6.51
CA TRP A 282 -10.20 -8.90 6.88
C TRP A 282 -10.50 -8.75 8.37
N VAL A 283 -9.50 -8.74 9.25
CA VAL A 283 -9.74 -8.62 10.70
C VAL A 283 -10.36 -7.26 11.09
N PRO A 284 -9.84 -6.10 10.65
CA PRO A 284 -10.46 -4.80 10.96
C PRO A 284 -11.89 -4.65 10.42
N PRO A 285 -12.22 -5.03 9.17
CA PRO A 285 -13.60 -4.96 8.68
C PRO A 285 -14.58 -5.90 9.40
N LEU A 286 -14.19 -7.15 9.68
CA LEU A 286 -15.14 -8.16 10.19
C LEU A 286 -15.73 -7.78 11.55
N HIS A 287 -16.97 -8.21 11.80
CA HIS A 287 -17.66 -8.03 13.06
C HIS A 287 -17.20 -9.05 14.12
N TYR A 288 -17.38 -8.73 15.41
CA TYR A 288 -16.98 -9.58 16.55
C TYR A 288 -17.59 -10.99 16.52
N ASN A 289 -18.81 -11.11 15.98
CA ASN A 289 -19.58 -12.35 15.90
C ASN A 289 -19.44 -13.08 14.55
N GLN A 290 -18.56 -12.63 13.65
CA GLN A 290 -18.21 -13.39 12.45
C GLN A 290 -17.10 -14.40 12.75
N ASN A 291 -16.82 -15.30 11.81
CA ASN A 291 -15.73 -16.27 11.88
C ASN A 291 -14.76 -16.06 10.70
N PRO A 292 -13.47 -15.76 10.92
CA PRO A 292 -12.89 -15.40 12.20
C PRO A 292 -13.56 -14.13 12.75
N ASN A 293 -13.43 -13.92 14.06
CA ASN A 293 -13.89 -12.65 14.64
C ASN A 293 -13.06 -11.49 14.07
N GLY A 294 -13.65 -10.30 14.11
CA GLY A 294 -12.98 -9.07 13.74
C GLY A 294 -13.20 -7.94 14.74
N TYR A 295 -12.85 -6.75 14.33
CA TYR A 295 -12.82 -5.55 15.17
C TYR A 295 -13.88 -4.50 14.81
N ASN A 296 -14.69 -4.78 13.79
CA ASN A 296 -15.82 -3.97 13.34
C ASN A 296 -15.45 -2.51 13.02
N GLY A 297 -14.30 -2.27 12.41
CA GLY A 297 -13.82 -0.93 12.06
C GLY A 297 -14.09 -0.59 10.61
N PHE A 298 -13.12 -0.96 9.78
CA PHE A 298 -12.94 -0.42 8.43
C PHE A 298 -14.14 -0.71 7.54
N SER A 299 -14.52 0.29 6.75
CA SER A 299 -15.68 0.24 5.87
C SER A 299 -15.41 0.97 4.57
N THR A 300 -16.25 0.76 3.56
CA THR A 300 -16.28 1.56 2.34
C THR A 300 -17.43 2.56 2.38
N LEU A 301 -17.30 3.66 1.63
CA LEU A 301 -18.34 4.66 1.47
C LEU A 301 -19.46 4.13 0.56
N SER A 302 -20.71 4.49 0.90
CA SER A 302 -21.90 4.08 0.16
C SER A 302 -21.89 4.61 -1.28
N ASP A 303 -21.39 5.83 -1.48
CA ASP A 303 -21.34 6.45 -2.82
C ASP A 303 -20.33 5.75 -3.73
N PHE A 304 -19.24 5.23 -3.17
CA PHE A 304 -18.31 4.39 -3.90
C PHE A 304 -18.93 3.04 -4.26
N TYR A 305 -19.58 2.37 -3.30
CA TYR A 305 -20.28 1.11 -3.53
C TYR A 305 -21.37 1.22 -4.61
N LYS A 306 -22.10 2.34 -4.68
CA LYS A 306 -23.12 2.60 -5.71
C LYS A 306 -22.56 2.67 -7.15
N LYS A 307 -21.24 2.77 -7.33
CA LYS A 307 -20.60 2.73 -8.65
C LYS A 307 -20.61 1.34 -9.28
N PHE A 308 -20.90 0.29 -8.51
CA PHE A 308 -20.93 -1.09 -8.97
C PHE A 308 -22.34 -1.51 -9.41
N GLU A 309 -22.40 -2.30 -10.47
CA GLU A 309 -23.64 -2.89 -10.96
C GLU A 309 -23.89 -4.23 -10.25
N ALA A 310 -25.15 -4.64 -10.09
CA ALA A 310 -25.49 -5.89 -9.40
C ALA A 310 -24.92 -7.16 -10.09
N ALA A 311 -24.65 -7.10 -11.40
CA ALA A 311 -24.05 -8.18 -12.17
C ALA A 311 -22.51 -8.17 -12.15
N ASP A 312 -21.89 -7.09 -11.65
CA ASP A 312 -20.44 -6.96 -11.60
C ASP A 312 -19.86 -7.94 -10.57
N GLN A 313 -19.04 -8.90 -11.02
CA GLN A 313 -18.48 -9.92 -10.12
C GLN A 313 -17.64 -9.33 -8.99
N ARG A 314 -17.16 -8.09 -9.14
CA ARG A 314 -16.38 -7.37 -8.13
C ARG A 314 -17.22 -6.96 -6.93
N ILE A 315 -18.55 -6.99 -6.99
CA ILE A 315 -19.36 -6.74 -5.79
C ILE A 315 -19.15 -7.79 -4.70
N GLY A 316 -18.71 -8.98 -5.09
CA GLY A 316 -18.50 -10.09 -4.18
C GLY A 316 -19.55 -11.19 -4.28
N GLY A 317 -19.38 -12.20 -3.43
CA GLY A 317 -20.21 -13.39 -3.47
C GLY A 317 -19.66 -14.53 -2.64
N ALA A 318 -20.28 -15.71 -2.79
CA ALA A 318 -19.77 -16.92 -2.16
C ALA A 318 -18.41 -17.31 -2.77
N TYR A 319 -17.47 -17.71 -1.92
CA TYR A 319 -16.14 -18.16 -2.33
C TYR A 319 -15.82 -19.51 -1.69
N ALA A 320 -15.42 -20.47 -2.51
CA ALA A 320 -15.11 -21.83 -2.06
C ALA A 320 -13.87 -21.85 -1.16
N GLY A 321 -13.91 -22.63 -0.08
CA GLY A 321 -12.88 -22.64 0.96
C GLY A 321 -13.02 -21.51 1.99
N MET A 322 -13.99 -20.60 1.81
CA MET A 322 -14.24 -19.47 2.70
C MET A 322 -15.70 -19.42 3.15
N THR A 323 -16.64 -19.19 2.24
CA THR A 323 -18.06 -19.04 2.57
C THR A 323 -18.66 -20.33 3.11
N ASN A 324 -18.24 -21.49 2.62
CA ASN A 324 -18.67 -22.78 3.17
C ASN A 324 -18.02 -23.11 4.53
N VAL A 325 -17.01 -22.36 4.97
CA VAL A 325 -16.32 -22.56 6.26
C VAL A 325 -16.91 -21.66 7.34
N SER A 326 -17.32 -20.44 6.99
CA SER A 326 -17.75 -19.43 7.97
C SER A 326 -19.02 -18.67 7.64
N GLY A 327 -19.54 -18.79 6.42
CA GLY A 327 -20.61 -17.93 5.89
C GLY A 327 -20.13 -16.57 5.37
N VAL A 328 -18.88 -16.17 5.63
CA VAL A 328 -18.32 -14.90 5.13
C VAL A 328 -18.14 -14.96 3.61
N LYS A 329 -18.53 -13.89 2.92
CA LYS A 329 -18.39 -13.72 1.47
C LYS A 329 -17.17 -12.86 1.14
N VAL A 330 -16.66 -12.98 -0.09
CA VAL A 330 -15.67 -12.02 -0.62
C VAL A 330 -16.38 -10.76 -1.09
N GLY A 331 -15.66 -9.65 -1.21
CA GLY A 331 -16.15 -8.36 -1.70
C GLY A 331 -16.86 -7.52 -0.65
N PHE A 332 -17.95 -6.87 -1.03
CA PHE A 332 -18.72 -6.00 -0.15
C PHE A 332 -19.69 -6.81 0.70
N LEU A 333 -19.53 -6.75 2.01
CA LEU A 333 -20.50 -7.27 2.97
C LEU A 333 -21.52 -6.18 3.29
N VAL A 334 -22.71 -6.35 2.72
CA VAL A 334 -23.88 -5.49 2.93
C VAL A 334 -25.11 -6.38 3.15
N GLY A 335 -26.04 -5.93 3.98
CA GLY A 335 -27.24 -6.67 4.34
C GLY A 335 -26.99 -7.71 5.43
N GLN A 336 -27.91 -8.67 5.54
CA GLN A 336 -27.86 -9.75 6.54
C GLN A 336 -26.63 -10.64 6.35
N GLN A 337 -25.91 -10.86 7.44
CA GLN A 337 -24.78 -11.80 7.50
C GLN A 337 -25.23 -13.18 7.99
N TYR A 338 -24.55 -14.22 7.53
CA TYR A 338 -24.91 -15.61 7.80
C TYR A 338 -23.68 -16.40 8.25
N ASP A 339 -23.91 -17.47 9.01
CA ASP A 339 -22.88 -18.47 9.28
C ASP A 339 -22.80 -19.52 8.16
N GLN A 340 -21.90 -20.50 8.32
CA GLN A 340 -21.67 -21.56 7.34
C GLN A 340 -22.87 -22.50 7.10
N THR A 341 -23.85 -22.51 8.02
CA THR A 341 -25.08 -23.30 7.91
C THR A 341 -26.23 -22.51 7.26
N GLY A 342 -26.01 -21.21 7.01
CA GLY A 342 -27.06 -20.29 6.55
C GLY A 342 -27.91 -19.75 7.69
N ALA A 343 -27.50 -19.89 8.95
CA ALA A 343 -28.19 -19.27 10.07
C ALA A 343 -27.87 -17.78 10.13
N LEU A 344 -28.85 -16.98 10.57
CA LEU A 344 -28.70 -15.53 10.71
C LEU A 344 -27.70 -15.21 11.83
N LEU A 345 -26.63 -14.50 11.49
CA LEU A 345 -25.74 -13.94 12.51
C LEU A 345 -26.44 -12.79 13.23
N LYS A 346 -26.09 -12.64 14.52
CA LYS A 346 -26.58 -11.58 15.40
C LYS A 346 -25.47 -10.63 15.78
N ASP A 347 -25.81 -9.36 16.02
CA ASP A 347 -24.92 -8.39 16.66
C ASP A 347 -24.72 -8.74 18.16
N ARG A 348 -23.89 -8.01 18.90
CA ARG A 348 -23.66 -8.30 20.32
C ARG A 348 -24.86 -7.98 21.21
N ARG A 349 -25.89 -7.33 20.66
CA ARG A 349 -27.15 -6.97 21.35
C ARG A 349 -28.29 -7.95 21.03
N GLY A 350 -28.03 -8.98 20.22
CA GLY A 350 -29.00 -10.01 19.84
C GLY A 350 -29.88 -9.65 18.65
N ASN A 351 -29.70 -8.48 18.03
CA ASN A 351 -30.38 -8.13 16.79
C ASN A 351 -29.74 -8.85 15.61
N ASN A 352 -30.43 -8.92 14.49
CA ASN A 352 -29.84 -9.41 13.25
C ASN A 352 -28.62 -8.57 12.85
N LEU A 353 -27.48 -9.22 12.56
CA LEU A 353 -26.29 -8.57 12.03
C LEU A 353 -26.52 -8.20 10.57
N ILE A 354 -26.99 -6.98 10.33
CA ILE A 354 -27.30 -6.46 8.99
C ILE A 354 -26.42 -5.25 8.74
N PHE A 355 -25.34 -5.40 7.97
CA PHE A 355 -24.52 -4.24 7.59
C PHE A 355 -25.33 -3.32 6.67
N THR A 356 -25.25 -2.02 6.93
CA THR A 356 -26.03 -0.99 6.23
C THR A 356 -25.12 -0.14 5.33
N PRO A 357 -25.60 0.34 4.17
CA PRO A 357 -24.82 1.27 3.35
C PRO A 357 -24.42 2.55 4.08
N GLU A 358 -25.31 3.05 4.94
CA GLU A 358 -25.13 4.32 5.64
C GLU A 358 -23.98 4.24 6.64
N VAL A 359 -23.08 5.22 6.56
CA VAL A 359 -21.96 5.40 7.48
C VAL A 359 -21.63 6.87 7.62
N SER A 360 -21.36 7.27 8.86
CA SER A 360 -20.92 8.58 9.30
C SER A 360 -19.50 8.46 9.83
N ILE A 361 -18.70 9.52 9.68
CA ILE A 361 -17.33 9.54 10.20
C ILE A 361 -17.27 9.40 11.74
N ILE A 362 -18.35 9.80 12.42
CA ILE A 362 -18.58 9.55 13.84
C ILE A 362 -19.96 8.92 14.00
N GLU A 363 -19.98 7.64 14.36
CA GLU A 363 -21.20 6.89 14.64
C GLU A 363 -21.61 7.08 16.11
N ARG A 364 -22.86 7.52 16.30
CA ARG A 364 -23.39 7.89 17.63
C ARG A 364 -24.58 7.06 18.06
N ASP A 365 -25.37 6.52 17.13
CA ASP A 365 -26.54 5.71 17.47
C ASP A 365 -26.08 4.33 17.99
N PRO A 366 -26.31 3.99 19.28
CA PRO A 366 -25.92 2.71 19.85
C PRO A 366 -26.53 1.49 19.14
N ASN A 367 -27.63 1.67 18.41
CA ASN A 367 -28.26 0.60 17.62
C ASN A 367 -27.65 0.44 16.22
N HIS A 368 -26.83 1.39 15.78
CA HIS A 368 -26.22 1.42 14.46
C HIS A 368 -24.70 1.21 14.52
N LEU A 369 -24.04 1.44 15.67
CA LEU A 369 -22.59 1.29 15.86
C LEU A 369 -22.01 0.00 15.27
N GLU A 370 -22.66 -1.15 15.45
CA GLU A 370 -22.12 -2.44 15.03
C GLU A 370 -22.38 -2.77 13.56
N VAL A 371 -23.28 -2.02 12.92
CA VAL A 371 -23.85 -2.33 11.61
C VAL A 371 -23.69 -1.21 10.57
N ALA A 372 -23.29 0.00 10.97
CA ALA A 372 -23.08 1.13 10.08
C ALA A 372 -21.94 0.84 9.10
N GLY A 373 -22.14 1.11 7.81
CA GLY A 373 -21.17 0.95 6.74
C GLY A 373 -21.04 -0.46 6.18
N ILE A 374 -20.50 -0.52 4.98
CA ILE A 374 -20.26 -1.74 4.22
C ILE A 374 -18.86 -2.25 4.54
N ARG A 375 -18.71 -3.53 4.91
CA ARG A 375 -17.38 -4.14 5.13
C ARG A 375 -16.82 -4.65 3.81
N VAL A 376 -15.50 -4.72 3.72
CA VAL A 376 -14.83 -5.17 2.50
C VAL A 376 -13.90 -6.33 2.81
N ILE A 377 -14.04 -7.43 2.07
CA ILE A 377 -13.18 -8.62 2.14
C ILE A 377 -12.60 -8.88 0.75
N LYS A 378 -11.55 -8.12 0.39
CA LYS A 378 -10.91 -8.24 -0.91
C LYS A 378 -9.98 -9.44 -1.01
N TYR A 379 -9.15 -9.64 0.02
CA TYR A 379 -8.33 -10.82 0.16
C TYR A 379 -9.18 -11.93 0.81
N PRO A 380 -9.50 -13.04 0.09
CA PRO A 380 -10.20 -14.16 0.67
C PRO A 380 -9.45 -14.73 1.88
N ILE A 381 -10.20 -15.08 2.91
CA ILE A 381 -9.64 -15.51 4.20
C ILE A 381 -8.98 -16.87 4.07
N ASP A 382 -7.73 -16.99 4.51
CA ASP A 382 -7.03 -18.26 4.61
C ASP A 382 -7.39 -18.99 5.92
N TYR A 383 -8.42 -19.84 5.86
CA TYR A 383 -8.79 -20.69 6.99
C TYR A 383 -7.82 -21.85 7.24
N VAL A 384 -7.04 -22.25 6.24
CA VAL A 384 -6.07 -23.36 6.37
C VAL A 384 -4.95 -22.94 7.33
N ASN A 385 -4.46 -21.71 7.19
CA ASN A 385 -3.36 -21.18 8.01
C ASN A 385 -3.81 -20.22 9.13
N ALA A 386 -5.12 -20.14 9.42
CA ALA A 386 -5.68 -19.17 10.37
C ALA A 386 -5.03 -19.23 11.77
N SER A 387 -4.67 -20.41 12.26
CA SER A 387 -4.06 -20.59 13.59
C SER A 387 -2.65 -20.01 13.73
N THR A 388 -1.97 -19.78 12.61
CA THR A 388 -0.57 -19.32 12.57
C THR A 388 -0.44 -17.81 12.42
N ASN A 389 -1.53 -17.11 12.07
CA ASN A 389 -1.51 -15.73 11.61
C ASN A 389 -0.62 -15.49 10.37
N LYS A 390 -0.23 -16.55 9.64
CA LYS A 390 0.58 -16.49 8.42
C LYS A 390 -0.22 -17.00 7.22
N ALA A 391 -0.96 -16.10 6.58
CA ALA A 391 -1.79 -16.42 5.42
C ALA A 391 -0.94 -16.68 4.17
N GLU A 392 -1.39 -17.58 3.30
CA GLU A 392 -0.74 -17.93 2.02
C GLU A 392 -1.05 -16.94 0.89
N ASN A 393 -1.96 -15.99 1.08
CA ASN A 393 -2.28 -15.00 0.05
C ASN A 393 -1.05 -14.13 -0.25
N ASP A 394 -0.47 -14.20 -1.46
CA ASP A 394 0.56 -13.25 -1.84
C ASP A 394 -0.02 -11.84 -1.89
N TRP A 395 0.73 -10.86 -1.41
CA TRP A 395 0.31 -9.46 -1.53
C TRP A 395 0.58 -8.96 -2.94
N VAL A 396 -0.46 -8.48 -3.61
CA VAL A 396 -0.37 -8.06 -5.01
C VAL A 396 0.09 -6.61 -5.07
N TYR A 397 1.28 -6.37 -5.63
CA TYR A 397 1.75 -5.02 -5.93
C TYR A 397 1.24 -4.57 -7.30
N TYR A 398 1.46 -5.40 -8.32
CA TYR A 398 1.13 -5.08 -9.71
C TYR A 398 0.42 -6.26 -10.38
N ARG A 399 -0.62 -5.93 -11.15
CA ARG A 399 -1.38 -6.89 -11.93
C ARG A 399 -1.77 -6.35 -13.30
N TYR A 400 -2.07 -7.28 -14.20
CA TYR A 400 -2.25 -7.03 -15.62
C TYR A 400 -3.35 -6.04 -15.98
N SER A 401 -4.46 -6.01 -15.25
CA SER A 401 -5.51 -5.01 -15.46
C SER A 401 -5.00 -3.57 -15.32
N ASP A 402 -3.97 -3.30 -14.52
CA ASP A 402 -3.42 -1.96 -14.36
C ASP A 402 -2.62 -1.55 -15.60
N VAL A 403 -1.93 -2.50 -16.23
CA VAL A 403 -1.30 -2.29 -17.54
C VAL A 403 -2.36 -1.89 -18.58
N LEU A 404 -3.48 -2.61 -18.62
CA LEU A 404 -4.58 -2.33 -19.52
C LEU A 404 -5.20 -0.95 -19.27
N LEU A 405 -5.50 -0.62 -18.02
CA LEU A 405 -6.16 0.64 -17.68
C LEU A 405 -5.22 1.85 -17.76
N MET A 406 -3.93 1.70 -17.48
CA MET A 406 -2.93 2.74 -17.77
C MET A 406 -2.78 2.98 -19.27
N LYS A 407 -2.78 1.92 -20.10
CA LYS A 407 -2.77 2.04 -21.55
C LYS A 407 -4.03 2.74 -22.07
N ALA A 408 -5.20 2.36 -21.59
CA ALA A 408 -6.46 3.00 -21.96
C ALA A 408 -6.47 4.49 -21.56
N GLU A 409 -5.96 4.84 -20.38
CA GLU A 409 -5.81 6.23 -19.95
C GLU A 409 -4.89 7.01 -20.90
N ALA A 410 -3.70 6.50 -21.20
CA ALA A 410 -2.75 7.15 -22.11
C ALA A 410 -3.32 7.31 -23.52
N GLN A 411 -4.03 6.30 -24.03
CA GLN A 411 -4.73 6.35 -25.32
C GLN A 411 -5.83 7.41 -25.32
N LEU A 412 -6.67 7.46 -24.28
CA LEU A 412 -7.74 8.44 -24.17
C LEU A 412 -7.19 9.87 -24.13
N ARG A 413 -6.11 10.11 -23.36
CA ARG A 413 -5.45 11.42 -23.25
C ARG A 413 -4.76 11.87 -24.54
N THR A 414 -4.49 10.96 -25.47
CA THR A 414 -3.85 11.25 -26.76
C THR A 414 -4.81 11.15 -27.96
N GLY A 415 -6.12 11.18 -27.70
CA GLY A 415 -7.15 11.19 -28.76
C GLY A 415 -7.47 9.82 -29.36
N LEU A 416 -6.95 8.72 -28.80
CA LEU A 416 -7.20 7.34 -29.24
C LEU A 416 -8.38 6.70 -28.51
N GLY A 417 -9.49 7.44 -28.39
CA GLY A 417 -10.64 7.07 -27.55
C GLY A 417 -11.28 5.71 -27.91
N SER A 418 -11.39 5.37 -29.20
CA SER A 418 -11.96 4.08 -29.63
C SER A 418 -11.11 2.87 -29.23
N ALA A 419 -9.78 3.02 -29.28
CA ALA A 419 -8.85 1.98 -28.83
C ALA A 419 -8.93 1.81 -27.31
N ALA A 420 -8.95 2.92 -26.56
CA ALA A 420 -9.11 2.92 -25.11
C ALA A 420 -10.43 2.25 -24.69
N LEU A 421 -11.53 2.59 -25.35
CA LEU A 421 -12.85 2.01 -25.10
C LEU A 421 -12.85 0.49 -25.30
N THR A 422 -12.13 -0.01 -26.31
CA THR A 422 -12.03 -1.45 -26.59
C THR A 422 -11.35 -2.18 -25.43
N ILE A 423 -10.27 -1.62 -24.88
CA ILE A 423 -9.58 -2.19 -23.71
C ILE A 423 -10.50 -2.23 -22.49
N VAL A 424 -11.15 -1.10 -22.19
CA VAL A 424 -12.03 -0.97 -21.02
C VAL A 424 -13.24 -1.88 -21.13
N ASN A 425 -13.89 -1.96 -22.29
CA ASN A 425 -15.02 -2.86 -22.50
C ASN A 425 -14.62 -4.33 -22.49
N GLY A 426 -13.39 -4.67 -22.93
CA GLY A 426 -12.84 -6.02 -22.76
C GLY A 426 -12.74 -6.42 -21.29
N LEU A 427 -12.22 -5.51 -20.45
CA LEU A 427 -12.19 -5.72 -19.00
C LEU A 427 -13.60 -5.84 -18.40
N ARG A 428 -14.50 -4.90 -18.72
CA ARG A 428 -15.88 -4.89 -18.20
C ARG A 428 -16.64 -6.17 -18.57
N THR A 429 -16.43 -6.70 -19.78
CA THR A 429 -16.98 -7.99 -20.21
C THR A 429 -16.55 -9.13 -19.29
N VAL A 430 -15.25 -9.24 -18.99
CA VAL A 430 -14.73 -10.27 -18.08
C VAL A 430 -15.31 -10.08 -16.67
N ARG A 431 -15.52 -8.84 -16.24
CA ARG A 431 -16.13 -8.52 -14.93
C ARG A 431 -17.65 -8.68 -14.85
N GLY A 432 -18.34 -8.95 -15.97
CA GLY A 432 -19.80 -9.02 -16.00
C GLY A 432 -20.49 -7.66 -15.86
N ALA A 433 -19.76 -6.57 -16.11
CA ALA A 433 -20.29 -5.21 -16.08
C ALA A 433 -20.75 -4.78 -17.49
N SER A 434 -21.77 -3.90 -17.55
CA SER A 434 -22.35 -3.41 -18.80
C SER A 434 -21.33 -2.69 -19.67
N LEU A 435 -21.38 -2.78 -21.00
CA LEU A 435 -20.40 -2.06 -21.83
C LEU A 435 -20.65 -0.55 -21.85
N PHE A 436 -19.59 0.25 -21.91
CA PHE A 436 -19.72 1.68 -22.17
C PHE A 436 -19.98 1.96 -23.65
N GLY A 437 -20.89 2.89 -23.93
CA GLY A 437 -21.09 3.42 -25.29
C GLY A 437 -20.00 4.41 -25.73
N SER A 438 -19.38 5.10 -24.77
CA SER A 438 -18.25 6.01 -24.98
C SER A 438 -17.36 6.06 -23.73
N LEU A 439 -16.05 6.23 -23.91
CA LEU A 439 -15.11 6.38 -22.80
C LEU A 439 -14.82 7.86 -22.53
N THR A 440 -14.88 8.25 -21.26
CA THR A 440 -14.49 9.57 -20.75
C THR A 440 -13.47 9.39 -19.62
N LEU A 441 -12.75 10.45 -19.25
CA LEU A 441 -11.83 10.36 -18.10
C LEU A 441 -12.59 10.04 -16.79
N ASP A 442 -13.81 10.56 -16.64
CA ASP A 442 -14.62 10.30 -15.44
C ASP A 442 -15.05 8.83 -15.34
N ASN A 443 -15.60 8.24 -16.42
CA ASN A 443 -16.01 6.84 -16.36
C ASN A 443 -14.82 5.85 -16.36
N LEU A 444 -13.66 6.26 -16.88
CA LEU A 444 -12.40 5.54 -16.73
C LEU A 444 -11.90 5.58 -15.28
N LEU A 445 -11.97 6.73 -14.60
CA LEU A 445 -11.62 6.85 -13.17
C LEU A 445 -12.53 5.98 -12.30
N ASP A 446 -13.82 5.93 -12.61
CA ASP A 446 -14.75 5.03 -11.92
C ASP A 446 -14.45 3.56 -12.24
N GLU A 447 -14.01 3.23 -13.46
CA GLU A 447 -13.59 1.86 -13.78
C GLU A 447 -12.31 1.47 -13.06
N ARG A 448 -11.35 2.38 -12.92
CA ARG A 448 -10.17 2.17 -12.08
C ARG A 448 -10.56 1.97 -10.62
N GLY A 449 -11.48 2.77 -10.09
CA GLY A 449 -12.02 2.57 -8.73
C GLY A 449 -12.66 1.18 -8.56
N ARG A 450 -13.55 0.78 -9.47
CA ARG A 450 -14.15 -0.55 -9.43
C ARG A 450 -13.12 -1.66 -9.55
N GLU A 451 -12.16 -1.52 -10.45
CA GLU A 451 -11.17 -2.56 -10.69
C GLU A 451 -10.19 -2.67 -9.52
N PHE A 452 -9.75 -1.56 -8.93
CA PHE A 452 -8.67 -1.51 -7.94
C PHE A 452 -9.10 -1.23 -6.50
N PHE A 453 -10.39 -1.36 -6.17
CA PHE A 453 -10.85 -1.00 -4.83
C PHE A 453 -10.02 -1.70 -3.73
N TRP A 454 -9.56 -1.00 -2.69
CA TRP A 454 -8.79 -1.54 -1.58
C TRP A 454 -7.44 -2.14 -2.01
N GLU A 455 -6.83 -1.65 -3.10
CA GLU A 455 -5.48 -2.05 -3.55
C GLU A 455 -4.39 -1.00 -3.29
N GLY A 456 -4.71 0.11 -2.63
CA GLY A 456 -3.74 1.13 -2.22
C GLY A 456 -3.35 2.09 -3.33
N VAL A 457 -4.29 2.47 -4.20
CA VAL A 457 -4.01 3.33 -5.38
C VAL A 457 -4.99 4.49 -5.58
N ARG A 458 -6.07 4.55 -4.81
CA ARG A 458 -7.19 5.46 -5.09
C ARG A 458 -6.80 6.94 -4.99
N ARG A 459 -6.06 7.34 -3.97
CA ARG A 459 -5.54 8.72 -3.82
C ARG A 459 -4.71 9.17 -5.03
N GLN A 460 -3.74 8.36 -5.46
CA GLN A 460 -2.91 8.69 -6.62
C GLN A 460 -3.76 8.89 -7.88
N ASP A 461 -4.75 8.02 -8.11
CA ASP A 461 -5.68 8.14 -9.23
C ASP A 461 -6.52 9.42 -9.14
N LEU A 462 -7.10 9.73 -7.98
CA LEU A 462 -7.85 10.97 -7.77
C LEU A 462 -7.00 12.22 -8.01
N ILE A 463 -5.74 12.23 -7.58
CA ILE A 463 -4.83 13.37 -7.81
C ILE A 463 -4.54 13.50 -9.30
N ARG A 464 -4.16 12.41 -9.97
CA ARG A 464 -3.85 12.42 -11.41
C ARG A 464 -5.04 12.84 -12.27
N PHE A 465 -6.27 12.52 -11.85
CA PHE A 465 -7.49 12.93 -12.55
C PHE A 465 -8.02 14.29 -12.11
N GLY A 466 -7.36 14.99 -11.17
CA GLY A 466 -7.79 16.30 -10.69
C GLY A 466 -9.09 16.26 -9.88
N LYS A 467 -9.39 15.13 -9.24
CA LYS A 467 -10.63 14.89 -8.46
C LYS A 467 -10.39 14.80 -6.95
N PHE A 468 -9.15 14.79 -6.48
CA PHE A 468 -8.83 14.60 -5.05
C PHE A 468 -9.40 15.69 -4.11
N LEU A 469 -9.61 16.91 -4.60
CA LEU A 469 -10.14 18.02 -3.81
C LEU A 469 -11.67 18.17 -3.93
N THR A 470 -12.34 17.33 -4.73
CA THR A 470 -13.80 17.39 -4.84
C THR A 470 -14.45 16.83 -3.58
N PRO A 471 -15.66 17.29 -3.22
CA PRO A 471 -16.42 16.69 -2.13
C PRO A 471 -16.72 15.21 -2.39
N TRP A 472 -16.80 14.43 -1.32
CA TRP A 472 -17.33 13.07 -1.32
C TRP A 472 -18.07 12.80 0.01
N GLN A 473 -18.67 11.62 0.16
CA GLN A 473 -19.41 11.26 1.38
C GLN A 473 -18.53 11.48 2.63
N GLU A 474 -19.04 12.20 3.63
CA GLU A 474 -18.32 12.61 4.85
C GLU A 474 -17.13 13.57 4.68
N LYS A 475 -16.74 13.96 3.45
CA LYS A 475 -15.72 15.01 3.23
C LYS A 475 -16.26 16.18 2.38
N PRO A 476 -16.30 17.41 2.92
CA PRO A 476 -16.62 18.59 2.13
C PRO A 476 -15.50 18.94 1.13
N THR A 477 -15.58 20.12 0.49
CA THR A 477 -14.48 20.69 -0.31
C THR A 477 -13.22 20.92 0.52
N ASP A 478 -12.08 21.00 -0.16
CA ASP A 478 -10.79 20.85 0.49
C ASP A 478 -9.71 21.88 0.07
N ASP A 479 -8.64 21.95 0.86
CA ASP A 479 -7.48 22.81 0.66
C ASP A 479 -6.43 22.12 -0.26
N PRO A 480 -5.92 22.81 -1.30
CA PRO A 480 -4.86 22.31 -2.16
C PRO A 480 -3.60 21.78 -1.46
N LYS A 481 -3.28 22.22 -0.23
CA LYS A 481 -2.12 21.71 0.51
C LYS A 481 -2.16 20.19 0.73
N TYR A 482 -3.36 19.60 0.82
CA TYR A 482 -3.55 18.16 1.06
C TYR A 482 -3.24 17.27 -0.15
N LEU A 483 -2.98 17.85 -1.32
CA LEU A 483 -2.50 17.11 -2.49
C LEU A 483 -1.14 16.42 -2.24
N VAL A 484 -0.39 16.86 -1.23
CA VAL A 484 0.89 16.28 -0.82
C VAL A 484 0.93 16.16 0.71
N PHE A 485 1.51 15.10 1.24
CA PHE A 485 1.70 14.96 2.68
C PHE A 485 2.80 15.91 3.18
N PRO A 486 2.71 16.40 4.42
CA PRO A 486 3.79 17.18 5.03
C PRO A 486 5.05 16.34 5.18
N ILE A 487 6.21 16.98 5.05
CA ILE A 487 7.47 16.41 5.54
C ILE A 487 7.32 16.26 7.06
N PRO A 488 7.50 15.05 7.63
CA PRO A 488 7.31 14.86 9.06
C PRO A 488 8.24 15.75 9.87
N ASP A 489 7.75 16.33 10.97
CA ASP A 489 8.50 17.36 11.73
C ASP A 489 9.90 16.89 12.17
N ASN A 490 10.01 15.61 12.56
CA ASN A 490 11.29 15.03 12.98
C ASN A 490 12.34 14.95 11.86
N GLN A 491 11.94 15.06 10.58
CA GLN A 491 12.84 15.05 9.43
C GLN A 491 13.38 16.44 9.08
N LEU A 492 12.71 17.52 9.53
CA LEU A 492 13.13 18.90 9.24
C LEU A 492 14.42 19.33 9.93
N THR A 493 14.98 18.46 10.79
CA THR A 493 16.34 18.60 11.32
C THR A 493 17.41 18.41 10.24
N ASN A 494 17.09 17.72 9.14
CA ASN A 494 17.94 17.66 7.96
C ASN A 494 17.73 18.94 7.11
N PRO A 495 18.76 19.79 6.95
CA PRO A 495 18.64 21.09 6.29
C PRO A 495 18.35 21.00 4.78
N ASN A 496 18.43 19.80 4.19
CA ASN A 496 18.14 19.57 2.77
C ASN A 496 16.63 19.41 2.49
N TYR A 497 15.80 19.25 3.51
CA TYR A 497 14.34 19.29 3.34
C TYR A 497 13.81 20.72 3.39
N VAL A 498 12.72 20.93 2.67
CA VAL A 498 11.86 22.11 2.80
C VAL A 498 10.47 21.61 3.18
N GLN A 499 9.76 22.26 4.10
CA GLN A 499 8.37 21.87 4.37
C GLN A 499 7.51 22.09 3.11
N ASN A 500 6.57 21.19 2.84
CA ASN A 500 5.62 21.34 1.75
C ASN A 500 4.69 22.53 2.02
N ALA A 501 4.32 23.26 0.96
CA ALA A 501 3.57 24.51 1.09
C ALA A 501 2.24 24.31 1.83
N GLY A 502 1.97 25.17 2.82
CA GLY A 502 0.74 25.17 3.61
C GLY A 502 0.81 24.41 4.94
N TYR A 503 1.94 23.75 5.24
CA TYR A 503 2.21 23.05 6.50
C TYR A 503 3.19 23.79 7.41
#